data_AF-A0A2V8UW66-F1
#
_entry.id   AF-A0A2V8UW66-F1
#
_cell.length_a   1.000
_cell.length_b   1.000
_cell.length_c   1.000
_cell.angle_alpha   90.00
_cell.angle_beta   90.00
_cell.angle_gamma   90.00
#
_symmetry.space_group_name_H-M   'P 1'
#
loop_
_entity.id
_entity.type
_entity.pdbx_description
1 polymer ?
#
loop_
_entity_poly.entity_id
_entity_poly.type
_entity_poly.pdbx_seq_one_letter_code
_entity_poly.pdbx_strand_id
1 'polypeptide(L)'
;MKQFIGCDAHKKYSVFVAVNERGEASQEVRLGHDREQYRRYLKQLPAGSHIALEASGHYYWMVDEMEAAGHHPRLTHPLEARKRMGKTGKKTDKLDANGLGILLRNGTLPEVWIPPAGLRDQRELLRLRMFLVQQRTRVKNRIQGALARYNIQISGVTDVFGVEGRQLLGQRLGELPAQEEPSESRGSGGAALGRSRLVGIEKAGDLSRTAAQA
;
A
#
# COMPACT_ATOMS: atom_id res chain seq x y z
N MET A 1 -23.40 17.23 -23.90
CA MET A 1 -23.16 18.17 -22.79
C MET A 1 -21.94 17.68 -22.03
N LYS A 2 -20.90 18.51 -21.82
CA LYS A 2 -19.70 18.04 -21.11
C LYS A 2 -20.04 17.90 -19.62
N GLN A 3 -19.78 16.74 -19.03
CA GLN A 3 -19.91 16.52 -17.60
C GLN A 3 -18.53 16.40 -16.97
N PHE A 4 -18.34 17.15 -15.88
CA PHE A 4 -17.12 17.13 -15.08
C PHE A 4 -17.42 16.34 -13.82
N ILE A 5 -16.82 15.16 -13.68
CA ILE A 5 -17.13 14.26 -12.58
C ILE A 5 -15.94 14.25 -11.63
N GLY A 6 -16.19 14.46 -10.34
CA GLY A 6 -15.19 14.18 -9.32
C GLY A 6 -15.46 12.83 -8.67
N CYS A 7 -14.40 12.06 -8.46
CA CYS A 7 -14.40 10.74 -7.86
C CYS A 7 -13.44 10.73 -6.67
N ASP A 8 -13.99 10.70 -5.46
CA ASP A 8 -13.21 10.43 -4.24
C ASP A 8 -13.17 8.92 -4.00
N ALA A 9 -11.97 8.34 -4.06
CA ALA A 9 -11.76 6.89 -4.05
C ALA A 9 -11.20 6.41 -2.69
N HIS A 10 -11.98 5.61 -1.97
CA HIS A 10 -11.55 4.95 -0.73
C HIS A 10 -11.07 3.54 -1.00
N LYS A 11 -10.72 2.77 0.05
CA LYS A 11 -10.30 1.37 -0.10
C LYS A 11 -11.42 0.40 -0.52
N LYS A 12 -12.68 0.72 -0.23
CA LYS A 12 -13.82 -0.20 -0.38
C LYS A 12 -14.96 0.36 -1.24
N TYR A 13 -14.93 1.66 -1.51
CA TYR A 13 -15.98 2.35 -2.26
C TYR A 13 -15.41 3.62 -2.88
N SER A 14 -16.11 4.16 -3.87
CA SER A 14 -15.87 5.48 -4.43
C SER A 14 -17.13 6.33 -4.32
N VAL A 15 -16.95 7.64 -4.18
CA VAL A 15 -18.02 8.63 -4.19
C VAL A 15 -17.86 9.48 -5.44
N PHE A 16 -18.92 9.54 -6.25
CA PHE A 16 -18.96 10.32 -7.48
C PHE A 16 -19.92 11.50 -7.33
N VAL A 17 -19.50 12.66 -7.83
CA VAL A 17 -20.34 13.85 -7.95
C VAL A 17 -20.14 14.43 -9.34
N ALA A 18 -21.23 14.58 -10.09
CA ALA A 18 -21.21 15.26 -11.38
C ALA A 18 -21.44 16.76 -11.17
N VAL A 19 -20.63 17.57 -11.84
CA VAL A 19 -20.71 19.03 -11.83
C VAL A 19 -21.02 19.50 -13.24
N ASN A 20 -22.10 20.28 -13.37
CA ASN A 20 -22.50 20.83 -14.66
C ASN A 20 -21.67 22.07 -15.03
N GLU A 21 -21.90 22.60 -16.23
CA GLU A 21 -21.19 23.79 -16.72
C GLU A 21 -21.44 25.05 -15.86
N ARG A 22 -22.53 25.10 -15.07
CA ARG A 22 -22.81 26.20 -14.13
C ARG A 22 -22.11 26.05 -12.77
N GLY A 23 -21.46 24.90 -12.53
CA GLY A 23 -20.83 24.59 -11.25
C GLY A 23 -21.80 23.98 -10.23
N GLU A 24 -23.01 23.62 -10.64
CA GLU A 24 -23.99 22.97 -9.77
C GLU A 24 -23.67 21.47 -9.68
N ALA A 25 -23.62 20.96 -8.46
CA ALA A 25 -23.28 19.58 -8.16
C ALA A 25 -24.54 18.71 -8.06
N SER A 26 -24.46 17.48 -8.58
CA SER A 26 -25.47 16.45 -8.39
C SER A 26 -25.52 15.95 -6.95
N GLN A 27 -26.49 15.08 -6.65
CA GLN A 27 -26.37 14.20 -5.50
C GLN A 27 -25.16 13.26 -5.67
N GLU A 28 -24.63 12.81 -4.54
CA GLU A 28 -23.52 11.85 -4.54
C GLU A 28 -24.00 10.47 -4.96
N VAL A 29 -23.17 9.77 -5.73
CA VAL A 29 -23.34 8.34 -5.96
C VAL A 29 -22.21 7.62 -5.24
N ARG A 30 -22.56 6.86 -4.22
CA ARG A 30 -21.62 6.00 -3.51
C ARG A 30 -21.69 4.60 -4.08
N LEU A 31 -20.54 4.10 -4.51
CA LEU A 31 -20.44 2.83 -5.21
C LEU A 31 -19.39 1.94 -4.54
N GLY A 32 -19.78 0.72 -4.17
CA GLY A 32 -18.84 -0.28 -3.66
C GLY A 32 -17.80 -0.70 -4.72
N HIS A 33 -16.62 -1.13 -4.28
CA HIS A 33 -15.57 -1.66 -5.16
C HIS A 33 -15.86 -3.10 -5.60
N ASP A 34 -17.06 -3.33 -6.10
CA ASP A 34 -17.41 -4.48 -6.91
C ASP A 34 -17.20 -4.11 -8.39
N ARG A 35 -16.41 -4.91 -9.10
CA ARG A 35 -15.94 -4.56 -10.44
C ARG A 35 -17.08 -4.50 -11.46
N GLU A 36 -18.10 -5.34 -11.31
CA GLU A 36 -19.26 -5.32 -12.20
C GLU A 36 -20.16 -4.11 -11.93
N GLN A 37 -20.44 -3.81 -10.66
CA GLN A 37 -21.20 -2.62 -10.28
C GLN A 37 -20.50 -1.35 -10.79
N TYR A 38 -19.17 -1.29 -10.69
CA TYR A 38 -18.36 -0.20 -11.24
C TYR A 38 -18.51 -0.05 -12.75
N ARG A 39 -18.37 -1.15 -13.50
CA ARG A 39 -18.60 -1.16 -14.95
C ARG A 39 -20.02 -0.73 -15.32
N ARG A 40 -21.03 -1.22 -14.60
CA ARG A 40 -22.45 -0.86 -14.83
C ARG A 40 -22.66 0.63 -14.60
N TYR A 41 -22.10 1.19 -13.53
CA TYR A 41 -22.19 2.62 -13.25
C TYR A 41 -21.51 3.47 -14.31
N LEU A 42 -20.28 3.13 -14.73
CA LEU A 42 -19.58 3.86 -15.79
C LEU A 42 -20.40 3.90 -17.08
N LYS A 43 -21.02 2.78 -17.48
CA LYS A 43 -21.89 2.73 -18.68
C LYS A 43 -23.12 3.64 -18.60
N GLN A 44 -23.55 4.04 -17.41
CA GLN A 44 -24.66 4.98 -17.21
C GLN A 44 -24.23 6.44 -17.32
N LEU A 45 -22.93 6.73 -17.23
CA LEU A 45 -22.40 8.07 -17.42
C LEU A 45 -22.46 8.46 -18.91
N PRO A 46 -22.57 9.76 -19.22
CA PRO A 46 -22.45 10.21 -20.60
C PRO A 46 -21.12 9.77 -21.23
N ALA A 47 -21.18 9.38 -22.49
CA ALA A 47 -20.01 8.97 -23.26
C ALA A 47 -18.94 10.09 -23.25
N GLY A 48 -17.67 9.72 -23.09
CA GLY A 48 -16.56 10.68 -23.07
C GLY A 48 -16.51 11.59 -21.82
N SER A 49 -17.21 11.24 -20.73
CA SER A 49 -17.11 11.97 -19.46
C SER A 49 -15.66 12.15 -18.98
N HIS A 50 -15.35 13.34 -18.47
CA HIS A 50 -14.07 13.59 -17.80
C HIS A 50 -14.22 13.32 -16.30
N ILE A 51 -13.33 12.49 -15.74
CA ILE A 51 -13.45 12.01 -14.36
C ILE A 51 -12.17 12.33 -13.58
N ALA A 52 -12.23 13.28 -12.65
CA ALA A 52 -11.13 13.62 -11.77
C ALA A 52 -11.05 12.64 -10.58
N LEU A 53 -9.87 12.09 -10.31
CA LEU A 53 -9.61 11.21 -9.17
C LEU A 53 -8.24 11.47 -8.56
N GLU A 54 -8.10 11.33 -7.25
CA GLU A 54 -6.80 11.52 -6.59
C GLU A 54 -5.84 10.35 -6.84
N ALA A 55 -4.55 10.67 -6.96
CA ALA A 55 -3.50 9.66 -6.93
C ALA A 55 -3.52 8.93 -5.59
N SER A 56 -3.86 7.64 -5.64
CA SER A 56 -3.95 6.74 -4.48
C SER A 56 -3.31 5.38 -4.78
N GLY A 57 -3.19 4.50 -3.78
CA GLY A 57 -2.62 3.16 -4.00
C GLY A 57 -3.43 2.25 -4.94
N HIS A 58 -4.68 2.60 -5.26
CA HIS A 58 -5.62 1.73 -5.98
C HIS A 58 -6.15 2.34 -7.28
N TYR A 59 -5.62 3.50 -7.73
CA TYR A 59 -6.17 4.19 -8.90
C TYR A 59 -6.01 3.39 -10.21
N TYR A 60 -5.10 2.42 -10.26
CA TYR A 60 -4.71 1.72 -11.49
C TYR A 60 -5.92 1.08 -12.17
N TRP A 61 -6.61 0.18 -11.46
CA TRP A 61 -7.77 -0.52 -11.98
C TRP A 61 -8.94 0.42 -12.26
N MET A 62 -9.11 1.50 -11.48
CA MET A 62 -10.18 2.46 -11.68
C MET A 62 -10.01 3.19 -13.01
N VAL A 63 -8.79 3.66 -13.27
CA VAL A 63 -8.43 4.28 -14.55
C VAL A 63 -8.65 3.30 -15.70
N ASP A 64 -8.23 2.05 -15.57
CA ASP A 64 -8.43 1.05 -16.62
C ASP A 64 -9.91 0.84 -16.95
N GLU A 65 -10.76 0.74 -15.92
CA GLU A 65 -12.20 0.60 -16.11
C GLU A 65 -12.84 1.85 -16.71
N MET A 66 -12.40 3.05 -16.29
CA MET A 66 -12.87 4.31 -16.87
C MET A 66 -12.49 4.43 -18.36
N GLU A 67 -11.24 4.12 -18.71
CA GLU A 67 -10.75 4.13 -20.10
C GLU A 67 -11.46 3.07 -20.95
N ALA A 68 -11.63 1.85 -20.43
CA ALA A 68 -12.34 0.77 -21.12
C ALA A 68 -13.83 1.11 -21.36
N ALA A 69 -14.44 1.93 -20.51
CA ALA A 69 -15.78 2.47 -20.70
C ALA A 69 -15.85 3.68 -21.66
N GLY A 70 -14.70 4.14 -22.20
CA GLY A 70 -14.64 5.28 -23.11
C GLY A 70 -14.66 6.65 -22.43
N HIS A 71 -14.27 6.71 -21.15
CA HIS A 71 -14.16 7.97 -20.41
C HIS A 71 -12.71 8.48 -20.33
N HIS A 72 -12.55 9.71 -19.85
CA HIS A 72 -11.27 10.39 -19.76
C HIS A 72 -10.89 10.64 -18.30
N PRO A 73 -10.23 9.67 -17.63
CA PRO A 73 -9.75 9.87 -16.26
C PRO A 73 -8.67 10.96 -16.19
N ARG A 74 -8.70 11.73 -15.11
CA ARG A 74 -7.78 12.84 -14.82
C ARG A 74 -7.24 12.66 -13.41
N LEU A 75 -6.04 12.12 -13.31
CA LEU A 75 -5.40 11.85 -12.03
C LEU A 75 -4.86 13.16 -11.44
N THR A 76 -5.13 13.41 -10.16
CA THR A 76 -4.69 14.65 -9.49
C THR A 76 -3.71 14.38 -8.35
N HIS A 77 -2.80 15.33 -8.13
CA HIS A 77 -1.94 15.31 -6.94
C HIS A 77 -2.78 15.59 -5.68
N PRO A 78 -2.84 14.69 -4.69
CA PRO A 78 -3.78 14.80 -3.57
C PRO A 78 -3.52 16.02 -2.66
N LEU A 79 -2.25 16.30 -2.33
CA LEU A 79 -1.92 17.46 -1.48
C LEU A 79 -2.23 18.81 -2.16
N GLU A 80 -1.91 18.96 -3.43
CA GLU A 80 -2.20 20.18 -4.19
C GLU A 80 -3.70 20.34 -4.47
N ALA A 81 -4.42 19.26 -4.74
CA ALA A 81 -5.88 19.29 -4.86
C ALA A 81 -6.51 19.78 -3.55
N ARG A 82 -6.09 19.22 -2.40
CA ARG A 82 -6.55 19.66 -1.07
C ARG A 82 -6.30 21.15 -0.83
N LYS A 83 -5.11 21.65 -1.18
CA LYS A 83 -4.78 23.09 -1.05
C LYS A 83 -5.69 23.95 -1.92
N ARG A 84 -5.86 23.60 -3.20
CA ARG A 84 -6.70 24.35 -4.16
C ARG A 84 -8.17 24.35 -3.80
N MET A 85 -8.66 23.27 -3.17
CA MET A 85 -10.04 23.22 -2.67
C MET A 85 -10.28 24.07 -1.41
N GLY A 86 -9.24 24.60 -0.76
CA GLY A 86 -9.38 25.54 0.35
C GLY A 86 -10.18 25.01 1.56
N LYS A 87 -10.09 23.71 1.85
CA LYS A 87 -10.97 23.08 2.84
C LYS A 87 -10.58 23.42 4.28
N THR A 88 -11.35 24.30 4.90
CA THR A 88 -11.31 24.66 6.32
C THR A 88 -12.59 24.17 7.01
N GLY A 89 -12.73 22.85 7.18
CA GLY A 89 -13.94 22.28 7.78
C GLY A 89 -13.93 20.76 7.86
N LYS A 90 -15.03 20.17 8.34
CA LYS A 90 -15.17 18.72 8.47
C LYS A 90 -15.08 18.06 7.09
N LYS A 91 -14.09 17.20 6.92
CA LYS A 91 -13.88 16.40 5.70
C LYS A 91 -15.06 15.44 5.51
N THR A 92 -15.65 15.43 4.32
CA THR A 92 -16.63 14.43 3.88
C THR A 92 -16.34 14.02 2.45
N ASP A 93 -16.56 12.75 2.15
CA ASP A 93 -16.30 12.16 0.82
C ASP A 93 -17.08 12.91 -0.29
N LYS A 94 -18.30 13.38 0.03
CA LYS A 94 -19.09 14.27 -0.85
C LYS A 94 -18.37 15.54 -1.24
N LEU A 95 -17.82 16.24 -0.24
CA LEU A 95 -17.13 17.51 -0.45
C LEU A 95 -15.82 17.29 -1.19
N ASP A 96 -15.15 16.16 -0.97
CA ASP A 96 -13.97 15.70 -1.73
C ASP A 96 -14.31 15.47 -3.20
N ALA A 97 -15.30 14.63 -3.50
CA ALA A 97 -15.74 14.39 -4.86
C ALA A 97 -16.22 15.68 -5.56
N ASN A 98 -17.06 16.50 -4.90
CA ASN A 98 -17.53 17.76 -5.47
C ASN A 98 -16.36 18.72 -5.78
N GLY A 99 -15.44 18.90 -4.84
CA GLY A 99 -14.30 19.80 -5.03
C GLY A 99 -13.39 19.37 -6.20
N LEU A 100 -13.20 18.07 -6.42
CA LEU A 100 -12.49 17.55 -7.60
C LEU A 100 -13.24 17.88 -8.91
N GLY A 101 -14.57 17.71 -8.92
CA GLY A 101 -15.41 18.05 -10.07
C GLY A 101 -15.36 19.54 -10.40
N ILE A 102 -15.37 20.42 -9.39
CA ILE A 102 -15.23 21.87 -9.56
C ILE A 102 -13.85 22.23 -10.12
N LEU A 103 -12.76 21.66 -9.58
CA LEU A 103 -11.41 21.91 -10.08
C LEU A 103 -11.26 21.48 -11.54
N LEU A 104 -11.85 20.35 -11.90
CA LEU A 104 -11.86 19.85 -13.27
C LEU A 104 -12.68 20.77 -14.19
N ARG A 105 -13.87 21.18 -13.78
CA ARG A 105 -14.74 22.12 -14.52
C ARG A 105 -14.06 23.47 -14.76
N ASN A 106 -13.31 23.97 -13.78
CA ASN A 106 -12.60 25.24 -13.87
C ASN A 106 -11.26 25.14 -14.64
N GLY A 107 -10.82 23.93 -15.03
CA GLY A 107 -9.51 23.74 -15.65
C GLY A 107 -8.33 23.98 -14.70
N THR A 108 -8.58 23.95 -13.39
CA THR A 108 -7.59 24.20 -12.33
C THR A 108 -7.23 22.93 -11.56
N LEU A 109 -7.49 21.74 -12.12
CA LEU A 109 -7.09 20.48 -11.52
C LEU A 109 -5.56 20.36 -11.55
N PRO A 110 -4.89 20.05 -10.42
CA PRO A 110 -3.45 19.78 -10.42
C PRO A 110 -3.18 18.38 -10.97
N GLU A 111 -3.33 18.24 -12.28
CA GLU A 111 -3.18 16.98 -13.00
C GLU A 111 -1.77 16.42 -12.88
N VAL A 112 -1.70 15.10 -12.70
CA VAL A 112 -0.49 14.30 -12.79
C VAL A 112 -0.64 13.31 -13.93
N TRP A 113 0.45 13.05 -14.63
CA TRP A 113 0.43 12.12 -15.75
C TRP A 113 0.07 10.70 -15.30
N ILE A 114 -0.84 10.07 -16.02
CA ILE A 114 -1.20 8.66 -15.88
C ILE A 114 -0.32 7.87 -16.85
N PRO A 115 0.65 7.07 -16.37
CA PRO A 115 1.41 6.21 -17.27
C PRO A 115 0.52 5.11 -17.86
N PRO A 116 0.80 4.61 -19.08
CA PRO A 116 0.11 3.45 -19.63
C PRO A 116 0.20 2.22 -18.71
N ALA A 117 -0.78 1.32 -18.78
CA ALA A 117 -0.88 0.15 -17.90
C ALA A 117 0.43 -0.66 -17.79
N GLY A 118 1.02 -1.09 -18.92
CA GLY A 118 2.26 -1.86 -18.90
C GLY A 118 3.45 -1.11 -18.26
N LEU A 119 3.53 0.22 -18.43
CA LEU A 119 4.57 1.03 -17.81
C LEU A 119 4.32 1.20 -16.30
N ARG A 120 3.05 1.31 -15.87
CA ARG A 120 2.70 1.37 -14.45
C ARG A 120 3.14 0.11 -13.71
N ASP A 121 2.92 -1.07 -14.28
CA ASP A 121 3.33 -2.35 -13.68
C ASP A 121 4.85 -2.46 -13.54
N GLN A 122 5.60 -2.10 -14.59
CA GLN A 122 7.06 -2.06 -14.55
C GLN A 122 7.58 -1.11 -13.46
N ARG A 123 6.95 0.05 -13.29
CA ARG A 123 7.32 1.03 -12.25
C ARG A 123 7.07 0.49 -10.85
N GLU A 124 5.98 -0.24 -10.63
CA GLU A 124 5.70 -0.86 -9.32
C GLU A 124 6.72 -1.92 -8.96
N LEU A 125 7.15 -2.75 -9.92
CA LEU A 125 8.23 -3.72 -9.68
C LEU A 125 9.53 -3.05 -9.22
N LEU A 126 9.93 -1.96 -9.88
CA LEU A 126 11.14 -1.21 -9.52
C LEU A 126 11.00 -0.53 -8.15
N ARG A 127 9.85 0.09 -7.88
CA ARG A 127 9.55 0.71 -6.57
C ARG A 127 9.57 -0.32 -5.45
N LEU A 128 8.97 -1.49 -5.67
CA LEU A 128 8.99 -2.59 -4.71
C LEU A 128 10.42 -3.07 -4.46
N ARG A 129 11.23 -3.24 -5.50
CA ARG A 129 12.66 -3.60 -5.35
C ARG A 129 13.41 -2.56 -4.52
N MET A 130 13.25 -1.27 -4.82
CA MET A 130 13.88 -0.18 -4.07
C MET A 130 13.47 -0.22 -2.59
N PHE A 131 12.17 -0.39 -2.32
CA PHE A 131 11.64 -0.53 -0.97
C PHE A 131 12.26 -1.73 -0.24
N LEU A 132 12.23 -2.92 -0.84
CA LEU A 132 12.76 -4.15 -0.24
C LEU A 132 14.27 -4.05 0.02
N VAL A 133 15.03 -3.44 -0.88
CA VAL A 133 16.46 -3.19 -0.68
C VAL A 133 16.69 -2.28 0.52
N GLN A 134 15.93 -1.18 0.64
CA GLN A 134 16.02 -0.29 1.80
C GLN A 134 15.63 -1.00 3.10
N GLN A 135 14.55 -1.78 3.11
CA GLN A 135 14.14 -2.57 4.29
C GLN A 135 15.23 -3.57 4.68
N ARG A 136 15.77 -4.32 3.72
CA ARG A 136 16.87 -5.26 3.95
C ARG A 136 18.07 -4.56 4.59
N THR A 137 18.49 -3.41 4.07
CA THR A 137 19.60 -2.63 4.64
C THR A 137 19.29 -2.16 6.05
N ARG A 138 18.07 -1.66 6.31
CA ARG A 138 17.65 -1.25 7.67
C ARG A 138 17.71 -2.40 8.66
N VAL A 139 17.22 -3.58 8.28
CA VAL A 139 17.25 -4.78 9.12
C VAL A 139 18.70 -5.23 9.36
N LYS A 140 19.54 -5.29 8.32
CA LYS A 140 20.97 -5.62 8.45
C LYS A 140 21.67 -4.68 9.42
N ASN A 141 21.47 -3.37 9.28
CA ASN A 141 22.06 -2.37 10.19
C ASN A 141 21.53 -2.51 11.61
N ARG A 142 20.25 -2.88 11.80
CA ARG A 142 19.67 -3.13 13.12
C ARG A 142 20.31 -4.34 13.80
N ILE A 143 20.58 -5.41 13.04
CA ILE A 143 21.28 -6.61 13.53
C ILE A 143 22.72 -6.25 13.90
N GLN A 144 23.46 -5.58 13.03
CA GLN A 144 24.83 -5.14 13.32
C GLN A 144 24.88 -4.23 14.57
N GLY A 145 23.95 -3.29 14.68
CA GLY A 145 23.84 -2.44 15.86
C GLY A 145 23.49 -3.22 17.14
N ALA A 146 22.76 -4.35 17.03
CA ALA A 146 22.50 -5.23 18.16
C ALA A 146 23.77 -5.95 18.62
N LEU A 147 24.53 -6.53 17.69
CA LEU A 147 25.82 -7.18 17.99
C LEU A 147 26.82 -6.18 18.60
N ALA A 148 26.90 -4.97 18.04
CA ALA A 148 27.80 -3.93 18.50
C ALA A 148 27.54 -3.49 19.95
N ARG A 149 26.27 -3.48 20.41
CA ARG A 149 25.94 -3.16 21.80
C ARG A 149 26.56 -4.11 22.83
N TYR A 150 26.83 -5.35 22.42
CA TYR A 150 27.44 -6.38 23.27
C TYR A 150 28.89 -6.67 22.85
N ASN A 151 29.48 -5.83 22.01
CA ASN A 151 30.83 -6.01 21.47
C ASN A 151 31.04 -7.38 20.78
N ILE A 152 29.99 -7.93 20.15
CA ILE A 152 30.05 -9.20 19.43
C ILE A 152 30.54 -8.93 18.01
N GLN A 153 31.68 -9.51 17.65
CA GLN A 153 32.30 -9.34 16.35
C GLN A 153 32.18 -10.62 15.51
N ILE A 154 31.75 -10.48 14.26
CA ILE A 154 31.76 -11.56 13.27
C ILE A 154 32.93 -11.29 12.31
N SER A 155 34.06 -11.95 12.55
CA SER A 155 35.28 -11.83 11.74
C SER A 155 35.43 -13.02 10.78
N GLY A 156 36.37 -12.91 9.83
CA GLY A 156 36.70 -13.98 8.88
C GLY A 156 35.80 -14.07 7.65
N VAL A 157 34.82 -13.17 7.49
CA VAL A 157 33.89 -13.15 6.35
C VAL A 157 33.81 -11.76 5.71
N THR A 158 33.57 -11.74 4.40
CA THR A 158 33.38 -10.49 3.63
C THR A 158 31.93 -9.97 3.69
N ASP A 159 30.95 -10.85 3.86
CA ASP A 159 29.54 -10.50 4.11
C ASP A 159 28.99 -11.29 5.31
N VAL A 160 28.74 -10.60 6.42
CA VAL A 160 28.11 -11.16 7.63
C VAL A 160 26.74 -11.79 7.33
N PHE A 161 26.07 -11.35 6.27
CA PHE A 161 24.77 -11.88 5.87
C PHE A 161 24.85 -12.86 4.69
N GLY A 162 26.06 -13.21 4.24
CA GLY A 162 26.32 -14.28 3.28
C GLY A 162 26.11 -15.66 3.87
N VAL A 163 26.41 -16.73 3.12
CA VAL A 163 26.18 -18.12 3.59
C VAL A 163 27.01 -18.42 4.84
N GLU A 164 28.32 -18.23 4.76
CA GLU A 164 29.26 -18.45 5.87
C GLU A 164 29.03 -17.46 7.03
N GLY A 165 28.83 -16.18 6.70
CA GLY A 165 28.56 -15.14 7.71
C GLY A 165 27.30 -15.44 8.54
N ARG A 166 26.23 -15.96 7.92
CA ARG A 166 25.01 -16.35 8.65
C ARG A 166 25.23 -17.56 9.58
N GLN A 167 26.11 -18.49 9.22
CA GLN A 167 26.47 -19.61 10.09
C GLN A 167 27.21 -19.11 11.32
N LEU A 168 28.23 -18.26 11.14
CA LEU A 168 28.98 -17.64 12.23
C LEU A 168 28.07 -16.76 13.11
N LEU A 169 27.21 -15.96 12.49
CA LEU A 169 26.20 -15.16 13.19
C LEU A 169 25.34 -16.05 14.09
N GLY A 170 24.84 -17.18 13.55
CA GLY A 170 24.03 -18.15 14.30
C GLY A 170 24.73 -18.73 15.52
N GLN A 171 26.03 -19.01 15.44
CA GLN A 171 26.83 -19.52 16.56
C GLN A 171 26.99 -18.49 17.69
N ARG A 172 26.97 -17.20 17.35
CA ARG A 172 27.18 -16.08 18.28
C ARG A 172 25.87 -15.53 18.86
N LEU A 173 24.70 -15.96 18.35
CA LEU A 173 23.40 -15.47 18.82
C LEU A 173 23.17 -15.72 20.32
N GLY A 174 23.75 -16.78 20.89
CA GLY A 174 23.64 -17.09 22.32
C GLY A 174 24.36 -16.09 23.25
N GLU A 175 25.23 -15.23 22.72
CA GLU A 175 25.87 -14.15 23.48
C GLU A 175 24.95 -12.92 23.66
N LEU A 176 23.86 -12.84 22.88
CA LEU A 176 22.84 -11.82 23.08
C LEU A 176 22.00 -12.19 24.31
N PRO A 177 21.48 -11.20 25.06
CA PRO A 177 20.62 -11.49 26.20
C PRO A 177 19.40 -12.29 25.74
N ALA A 178 19.00 -13.24 26.59
CA ALA A 178 17.73 -13.92 26.41
C ALA A 178 16.60 -12.89 26.38
N GLN A 179 15.61 -13.13 25.52
CA GLN A 179 14.37 -12.38 25.59
C GLN A 179 13.73 -12.70 26.94
N GLU A 180 13.64 -11.71 27.83
CA GLU A 180 12.83 -11.85 29.03
C GLU A 180 11.37 -12.05 28.59
N GLU A 181 10.82 -13.23 28.86
CA GLU A 181 9.37 -13.41 28.81
C GLU A 181 8.75 -12.36 29.74
N PRO A 182 7.71 -11.63 29.31
CA PRO A 182 7.04 -10.67 30.18
C PRO A 182 6.69 -11.38 31.49
N SER A 183 7.30 -10.94 32.59
CA SER A 183 7.03 -11.56 33.87
C SER A 183 5.56 -11.39 34.17
N GLU A 184 4.81 -12.50 34.21
CA GLU A 184 3.49 -12.52 34.83
C GLU A 184 3.69 -12.30 36.32
N SER A 185 3.88 -11.05 36.74
CA SER A 185 3.84 -10.67 38.14
C SER A 185 2.38 -10.68 38.58
N ARG A 186 1.85 -11.87 38.85
CA ARG A 186 0.76 -12.04 39.83
C ARG A 186 1.22 -13.06 40.86
N GLY A 187 1.67 -12.50 41.99
CA GLY A 187 1.33 -13.00 43.33
C GLY A 187 1.68 -14.44 43.69
N SER A 188 2.62 -14.53 44.63
CA SER A 188 2.67 -15.52 45.73
C SER A 188 2.88 -17.00 45.41
N GLY A 189 4.09 -17.46 45.73
CA GLY A 189 4.29 -18.59 46.65
C GLY A 189 4.09 -20.00 46.08
N GLY A 190 5.20 -20.75 45.98
CA GLY A 190 5.19 -22.19 46.21
C GLY A 190 5.79 -23.07 45.11
N ALA A 191 6.80 -23.84 45.55
CA ALA A 191 7.23 -25.14 45.05
C ALA A 191 7.86 -25.25 43.64
N ALA A 192 9.15 -25.58 43.66
CA ALA A 192 9.89 -26.15 42.55
C ALA A 192 9.25 -27.45 42.04
N LEU A 193 9.27 -27.67 40.72
CA LEU A 193 9.26 -28.98 40.08
C LEU A 193 9.60 -28.89 38.57
N GLY A 194 10.52 -29.75 38.13
CA GLY A 194 10.37 -30.43 36.84
C GLY A 194 11.13 -29.87 35.63
N ARG A 195 12.06 -30.68 35.11
CA ARG A 195 12.82 -30.50 33.86
C ARG A 195 11.95 -30.64 32.59
N SER A 196 12.51 -30.10 31.50
CA SER A 196 12.42 -30.56 30.10
C SER A 196 11.14 -30.27 29.30
N ARG A 197 11.30 -29.51 28.19
CA ARG A 197 11.00 -30.02 26.85
C ARG A 197 11.55 -29.12 25.73
N LEU A 198 12.25 -29.78 24.81
CA LEU A 198 12.43 -29.35 23.42
C LEU A 198 11.07 -29.13 22.75
N VAL A 199 10.92 -28.02 22.03
CA VAL A 199 10.02 -27.84 20.89
C VAL A 199 10.85 -27.00 19.91
N GLY A 200 11.41 -27.54 18.82
CA GLY A 200 10.69 -28.19 17.73
C GLY A 200 10.56 -27.18 16.57
N ILE A 201 11.68 -26.78 15.96
CA ILE A 201 11.66 -26.10 14.66
C ILE A 201 11.85 -27.19 13.61
N GLU A 202 10.73 -27.70 13.10
CA GLU A 202 10.73 -28.58 11.93
C GLU A 202 11.19 -27.82 10.69
N LYS A 203 12.02 -28.51 9.91
CA LYS A 203 12.58 -28.08 8.64
C LYS A 203 11.48 -27.84 7.60
N ALA A 204 11.39 -26.64 7.05
CA ALA A 204 10.76 -26.42 5.76
C ALA A 204 11.75 -26.85 4.65
N GLY A 205 11.70 -28.13 4.29
CA GLY A 205 12.38 -28.69 3.13
C GLY A 205 11.44 -28.73 1.92
N ASP A 206 11.98 -28.26 0.80
CA ASP A 206 11.73 -28.73 -0.56
C ASP A 206 10.33 -28.58 -1.19
N LEU A 207 10.13 -27.45 -1.89
CA LEU A 207 9.13 -27.32 -2.95
C LEU A 207 9.86 -27.35 -4.30
N SER A 208 10.23 -28.55 -4.73
CA SER A 208 10.49 -28.81 -6.13
C SER A 208 10.11 -30.25 -6.48
N ARG A 209 9.37 -30.41 -7.58
CA ARG A 209 8.95 -31.66 -8.26
C ARG A 209 7.60 -32.25 -7.84
N THR A 210 6.55 -31.81 -8.53
CA THR A 210 5.60 -32.70 -9.21
C THR A 210 4.79 -31.90 -10.23
N ALA A 211 5.29 -31.87 -11.46
CA ALA A 211 4.52 -31.55 -12.66
C ALA A 211 5.12 -32.37 -13.82
N ALA A 212 4.80 -33.65 -13.84
CA ALA A 212 4.91 -34.52 -15.02
C ALA A 212 4.03 -35.75 -14.78
N GLN A 213 3.23 -36.09 -15.79
CA GLN A 213 2.31 -37.24 -15.88
C GLN A 213 0.86 -37.01 -15.38
N ALA A 214 0.11 -36.25 -16.17
CA ALA A 214 -1.18 -36.66 -16.74
C ALA A 214 -1.42 -35.85 -18.03
#